data_AF-A0A5J4YCH9-F1
#
_entry.id   AF-A0A5J4YCH9-F1
#
_cell.length_a   1.000
_cell.length_b   1.000
_cell.length_c   1.000
_cell.angle_alpha   90.00
_cell.angle_beta   90.00
_cell.angle_gamma   90.00
#
_symmetry.space_group_name_H-M   'P 1'
#
loop_
_entity.id
_entity.type
_entity.pdbx_description
1 polymer ?
#
loop_
_entity_poly.entity_id
_entity_poly.type
_entity_poly.pdbx_seq_one_letter_code
_entity_poly.pdbx_strand_id
1 'polypeptide(L)'
;MAGIEPFTQVEGVKVYKGGEELRRAAAALSGPSLAPKPRHTSKTSSFNDRRDSRDQPDPAQPADPQSADFELVYNQGLTLQERASQAGGSTQGQLDLLKQASQLTGPIAACACDKYHEAWQLQNSSHAALYNWGVALSDMAHLEKRTEEDAAYHCLLAAAEKYALSLFYSANNPQALNNWGLVLQELSTMRTPSERVLLVHQSVAKFRRAIRLRPEFDRACYNLGTVYYAHACSLQNEVQNPQANQVRLAVCDYDAVEPLGSEPVSEAALRHTFSLAAQYILLSYVLQPAKDVYSKSLQVIKQLLPLPHLRAGQLLAIAPDSLDSVPEQWLVSLFVLDQSGFKTVAPQDQPYDQSSQSAAPAIQEANGNSDAQHTQQADKVNDKQQSASYQIELSDVACVKPCNDPSLPPGYAFWVSTHSRTQGFYFVAEVSEDAEGWIDALHMASFAAKQGRMQMLGKALATASGEQQYHSQPDRSSTALEAK
;
A
#
# COMPACT_ATOMS: atom_id res chain seq x y z
N MET A 1 -29.70 7.64 51.61
CA MET A 1 -28.31 7.27 51.98
C MET A 1 -28.13 5.82 51.55
N ALA A 2 -27.67 5.53 50.33
CA ALA A 2 -26.37 5.82 49.70
C ALA A 2 -25.39 4.65 49.89
N GLY A 3 -24.86 4.20 48.75
CA GLY A 3 -23.93 3.09 48.53
C GLY A 3 -24.25 2.54 47.15
N ILE A 4 -24.07 3.28 46.05
CA ILE A 4 -22.79 3.63 45.38
C ILE A 4 -21.87 2.41 45.33
N GLU A 5 -22.01 1.65 44.24
CA GLU A 5 -20.96 0.78 43.73
C GLU A 5 -19.75 1.60 43.28
N PRO A 6 -18.53 1.06 43.36
CA PRO A 6 -17.45 1.45 42.48
C PRO A 6 -17.24 0.36 41.42
N PHE A 7 -17.81 0.57 40.23
CA PHE A 7 -17.14 0.21 38.99
C PHE A 7 -15.91 1.12 38.84
N THR A 8 -14.71 0.56 38.90
CA THR A 8 -13.50 1.13 38.29
C THR A 8 -12.33 0.14 38.40
N GLN A 9 -11.95 -0.49 37.29
CA GLN A 9 -10.57 -0.42 36.75
C GLN A 9 -10.44 -1.19 35.42
N VAL A 10 -10.44 -0.39 34.36
CA VAL A 10 -9.63 -0.43 33.12
C VAL A 10 -9.39 -1.81 32.47
N GLU A 11 -10.14 -2.08 31.40
CA GLU A 11 -9.88 -3.18 30.46
C GLU A 11 -8.45 -3.10 29.90
N GLY A 12 -7.68 -4.16 30.15
CA GLY A 12 -6.30 -4.30 29.68
C GLY A 12 -6.18 -4.42 28.16
N VAL A 13 -5.05 -3.94 27.64
CA VAL A 13 -4.65 -4.00 26.23
C VAL A 13 -4.92 -5.38 25.63
N LYS A 14 -5.82 -5.45 24.64
CA LYS A 14 -6.10 -6.69 23.90
C LYS A 14 -4.83 -7.11 23.15
N VAL A 15 -4.20 -8.21 23.58
CA VAL A 15 -3.03 -8.79 22.92
C VAL A 15 -3.48 -9.42 21.60
N TYR A 16 -2.92 -8.99 20.47
CA TYR A 16 -3.23 -9.55 19.16
C TYR A 16 -2.32 -10.75 18.91
N LYS A 17 -2.87 -11.97 18.94
CA LYS A 17 -2.15 -13.22 18.69
C LYS A 17 -2.30 -13.65 17.22
N GLY A 18 -1.26 -14.23 16.62
CA GLY A 18 -1.28 -14.77 15.24
C GLY A 18 -0.10 -14.39 14.34
N GLY A 19 0.83 -13.55 14.82
CA GLY A 19 1.85 -12.92 13.96
C GLY A 19 3.00 -13.79 13.48
N GLU A 20 3.21 -14.98 14.03
CA GLU A 20 4.28 -15.88 13.55
C GLU A 20 3.93 -16.54 12.22
N GLU A 21 2.67 -16.95 12.04
CA GLU A 21 2.21 -17.57 10.79
C GLU A 21 2.25 -16.56 9.63
N LEU A 22 1.90 -15.31 9.90
CA LEU A 22 1.93 -14.22 8.93
C LEU A 22 3.37 -13.81 8.56
N ARG A 23 4.29 -13.82 9.54
CA ARG A 23 5.74 -13.64 9.28
C ARG A 23 6.33 -14.77 8.44
N ARG A 24 5.97 -16.03 8.72
CA ARG A 24 6.39 -17.19 7.90
C ARG A 24 5.80 -17.14 6.50
N ALA A 25 4.54 -16.74 6.36
CA ALA A 25 3.85 -16.55 5.10
C ALA A 25 4.48 -15.45 4.22
N ALA A 26 4.88 -14.32 4.83
CA ALA A 26 5.61 -13.25 4.16
C ALA A 26 6.98 -13.73 3.64
N ALA A 27 7.75 -14.45 4.47
CA ALA A 27 9.04 -14.99 4.08
C ALA A 27 8.96 -15.99 2.91
N ALA A 28 7.84 -16.73 2.77
CA ALA A 28 7.62 -17.67 1.66
C ALA A 28 7.32 -16.97 0.32
N LEU A 29 6.88 -15.71 0.33
CA LEU A 29 6.58 -14.92 -0.87
C LEU A 29 7.76 -14.04 -1.32
N SER A 30 8.78 -13.89 -0.47
CA SER A 30 10.05 -13.21 -0.77
C SER A 30 11.00 -14.04 -1.65
N GLY A 31 10.55 -15.16 -2.24
CA GLY A 31 11.35 -15.93 -3.19
C GLY A 31 11.74 -15.11 -4.44
N PRO A 32 12.85 -15.45 -5.10
CA PRO A 32 13.46 -14.64 -6.15
C PRO A 32 12.46 -14.38 -7.28
N SER A 33 12.06 -13.11 -7.43
CA SER A 33 11.33 -12.67 -8.61
C SER A 33 12.34 -12.46 -9.73
N LEU A 34 12.72 -13.55 -10.40
CA LEU A 34 13.40 -13.45 -11.70
C LEU A 34 12.61 -12.47 -12.59
N ALA A 35 13.32 -11.54 -13.22
CA ALA A 35 12.72 -10.68 -14.23
C ALA A 35 12.01 -11.55 -15.29
N PRO A 36 10.90 -11.09 -15.89
CA PRO A 36 10.43 -11.74 -17.11
C PRO A 36 11.59 -11.73 -18.11
N LYS A 37 11.88 -12.89 -18.71
CA LYS A 37 12.84 -13.00 -19.81
C LYS A 37 12.51 -11.88 -20.82
N PRO A 38 13.50 -11.16 -21.36
CA PRO A 38 13.24 -10.21 -22.42
C PRO A 38 12.46 -10.95 -23.50
N ARG A 39 11.27 -10.44 -23.86
CA ARG A 39 10.58 -10.94 -25.04
C ARG A 39 11.57 -10.75 -26.18
N HIS A 40 11.98 -11.85 -26.81
CA HIS A 40 12.59 -11.77 -28.13
C HIS A 40 11.71 -10.84 -28.95
N THR A 41 12.27 -9.73 -29.42
CA THR A 41 11.62 -8.80 -30.34
C THR A 41 11.47 -9.51 -31.69
N SER A 42 10.59 -10.51 -31.75
CA SER A 42 10.13 -11.06 -33.01
C SER A 42 9.03 -10.15 -33.55
N LYS A 43 9.46 -9.27 -34.46
CA LYS A 43 8.67 -8.60 -35.51
C LYS A 43 7.65 -7.55 -35.04
N THR A 44 7.99 -6.33 -35.41
CA THR A 44 7.11 -5.19 -35.72
C THR A 44 5.66 -5.59 -36.04
N SER A 45 4.71 -5.11 -35.24
CA SER A 45 3.34 -4.86 -35.70
C SER A 45 3.06 -3.37 -35.57
N SER A 46 3.29 -2.62 -36.66
CA SER A 46 2.85 -1.25 -36.77
C SER A 46 1.32 -1.23 -36.87
N PHE A 47 0.68 -0.39 -36.07
CA PHE A 47 -0.67 0.08 -36.33
C PHE A 47 -0.54 1.35 -37.17
N ASN A 48 -1.18 1.34 -38.34
CA ASN A 48 -1.12 2.37 -39.38
C ASN A 48 -1.54 3.76 -38.90
N ASP A 49 -0.78 4.78 -39.31
CA ASP A 49 -1.39 5.97 -39.87
C ASP A 49 -0.55 6.55 -41.03
N ARG A 50 -1.25 7.13 -42.01
CA ARG A 50 -0.84 7.28 -43.42
C ARG A 50 0.15 8.43 -43.69
N ARG A 51 1.18 8.18 -44.53
CA ARG A 51 1.34 8.73 -45.92
C ARG A 51 2.78 8.60 -46.46
N ASP A 52 2.84 8.07 -47.68
CA ASP A 52 3.82 8.25 -48.77
C ASP A 52 5.28 8.59 -48.47
N SER A 53 6.18 7.63 -48.74
CA SER A 53 7.37 7.80 -49.60
C SER A 53 7.95 6.42 -49.91
N ARG A 54 8.34 6.18 -51.16
CA ARG A 54 9.06 4.97 -51.58
C ARG A 54 10.46 5.00 -50.98
N ASP A 55 10.82 4.00 -50.18
CA ASP A 55 12.22 3.67 -49.94
C ASP A 55 12.38 2.15 -49.83
N GLN A 56 13.46 1.67 -50.44
CA GLN A 56 13.87 0.26 -50.52
C GLN A 56 14.22 -0.30 -49.13
N PRO A 57 14.17 -1.63 -48.91
CA PRO A 57 14.62 -2.21 -47.65
C PRO A 57 16.14 -2.02 -47.49
N ASP A 58 16.51 -1.24 -46.48
CA ASP A 58 17.89 -1.00 -46.06
C ASP A 58 18.54 -2.33 -45.60
N PRO A 59 19.75 -2.71 -46.07
CA PRO A 59 20.42 -3.90 -45.58
C PRO A 59 20.70 -3.77 -44.08
N ALA A 60 20.43 -4.85 -43.33
CA ALA A 60 20.61 -4.92 -41.88
C ALA A 60 21.96 -4.31 -41.46
N GLN A 61 21.89 -3.17 -40.77
CA GLN A 61 23.07 -2.56 -40.17
C GLN A 61 23.72 -3.57 -39.22
N PRO A 62 25.06 -3.74 -39.24
CA PRO A 62 25.75 -4.62 -38.30
C PRO A 62 25.47 -4.13 -36.88
N ALA A 63 25.09 -5.06 -36.00
CA ALA A 63 24.85 -4.75 -34.59
C ALA A 63 26.10 -4.07 -33.98
N ASP A 64 25.88 -3.02 -33.20
CA ASP A 64 26.94 -2.32 -32.47
C ASP A 64 27.73 -3.33 -31.60
N PRO A 65 29.05 -3.49 -31.81
CA PRO A 65 29.88 -4.42 -31.04
C PRO A 65 29.73 -4.26 -29.52
N GLN A 66 29.59 -3.03 -29.02
CA GLN A 66 29.40 -2.79 -27.57
C GLN A 66 28.06 -3.31 -27.05
N SER A 67 27.02 -3.29 -27.89
CA SER A 67 25.71 -3.87 -27.58
C SER A 67 25.76 -5.39 -27.53
N ALA A 68 26.52 -6.02 -28.43
CA ALA A 68 26.73 -7.47 -28.41
C ALA A 68 27.52 -7.92 -27.18
N ASP A 69 28.54 -7.17 -26.77
CA ASP A 69 29.34 -7.43 -25.57
C ASP A 69 28.48 -7.26 -24.29
N PHE A 70 27.65 -6.22 -24.22
CA PHE A 70 26.69 -6.03 -23.12
C PHE A 70 25.76 -7.24 -22.95
N GLU A 71 25.08 -7.65 -24.03
CA GLU A 71 24.12 -8.75 -23.99
C GLU A 71 24.78 -10.07 -23.57
N LEU A 72 25.99 -10.33 -24.06
CA LEU A 72 26.74 -11.53 -23.69
C LEU A 72 27.01 -11.57 -22.17
N VAL A 73 27.58 -10.49 -21.63
CA VAL A 73 27.96 -10.38 -20.22
C VAL A 73 26.71 -10.39 -19.32
N TYR A 74 25.67 -9.67 -19.69
CA TYR A 74 24.41 -9.63 -18.96
C TYR A 74 23.75 -11.02 -18.88
N ASN A 75 23.72 -11.77 -20.00
CA ASN A 75 23.14 -13.11 -20.03
C ASN A 75 23.98 -14.15 -19.25
N GLN A 76 25.30 -13.96 -19.14
CA GLN A 76 26.13 -14.74 -18.22
C GLN A 76 25.70 -14.54 -16.77
N GLY A 77 25.44 -13.29 -16.36
CA GLY A 77 24.93 -12.97 -15.02
C GLY A 77 23.61 -13.68 -14.70
N LEU A 78 22.65 -13.64 -15.65
CA LEU A 78 21.37 -14.35 -15.51
C LEU A 78 21.56 -15.87 -15.36
N THR A 79 22.43 -16.46 -16.18
CA THR A 79 22.70 -17.91 -16.15
C THR A 79 23.29 -18.34 -14.80
N LEU A 80 24.20 -17.55 -14.24
CA LEU A 80 24.79 -17.81 -12.93
C LEU A 80 23.75 -17.74 -11.81
N GLN A 81 22.89 -16.73 -11.82
CA GLN A 81 21.82 -16.59 -10.83
C GLN A 81 20.81 -17.75 -10.93
N GLU A 82 20.43 -18.16 -12.13
CA GLU A 82 19.56 -19.32 -12.34
C GLU A 82 20.19 -20.60 -11.77
N ARG A 83 21.48 -20.84 -12.04
CA ARG A 83 22.20 -21.98 -11.48
C ARG A 83 22.30 -21.94 -9.95
N ALA A 84 22.54 -20.76 -9.36
CA ALA A 84 22.55 -20.58 -7.92
C ALA A 84 21.19 -20.96 -7.30
N SER A 85 20.08 -20.54 -7.92
CA SER A 85 18.74 -20.88 -7.46
C SER A 85 18.43 -22.39 -7.54
N GLN A 86 19.00 -23.10 -8.54
CA GLN A 86 18.78 -24.53 -8.77
C GLN A 86 19.68 -25.45 -7.94
N ALA A 87 20.75 -24.94 -7.32
CA ALA A 87 21.72 -25.73 -6.55
C ALA A 87 21.20 -26.20 -5.18
N GLY A 88 19.91 -26.56 -5.09
CA GLY A 88 19.08 -26.78 -3.89
C GLY A 88 19.48 -27.92 -2.94
N GLY A 89 20.75 -27.99 -2.54
CA GLY A 89 21.24 -28.92 -1.52
C GLY A 89 22.35 -28.38 -0.60
N SER A 90 23.04 -27.29 -0.97
CA SER A 90 24.08 -26.67 -0.12
C SER A 90 23.99 -25.16 -0.15
N THR A 91 23.58 -24.53 0.96
CA THR A 91 23.60 -23.07 1.14
C THR A 91 24.98 -22.50 0.85
N GLN A 92 26.06 -23.21 1.24
CA GLN A 92 27.42 -22.82 0.92
C GLN A 92 27.68 -22.84 -0.59
N GLY A 93 27.22 -23.85 -1.32
CA GLY A 93 27.39 -23.91 -2.78
C GLY A 93 26.61 -22.82 -3.53
N GLN A 94 25.41 -22.47 -3.06
CA GLN A 94 24.64 -21.33 -3.61
C GLN A 94 25.35 -20.01 -3.33
N LEU A 95 25.87 -19.87 -2.11
CA LEU A 95 26.62 -18.72 -1.69
C LEU A 95 27.93 -18.59 -2.48
N ASP A 96 28.67 -19.68 -2.71
CA ASP A 96 29.87 -19.71 -3.53
C ASP A 96 29.57 -19.36 -5.00
N LEU A 97 28.42 -19.77 -5.54
CA LEU A 97 27.96 -19.37 -6.89
C LEU A 97 27.67 -17.87 -6.99
N LEU A 98 27.20 -17.26 -5.91
CA LEU A 98 26.96 -15.81 -5.83
C LEU A 98 28.18 -15.01 -5.35
N LYS A 99 29.12 -15.62 -4.61
CA LYS A 99 30.33 -15.03 -3.99
C LYS A 99 31.59 -15.11 -4.84
N GLN A 100 31.57 -15.77 -5.99
CA GLN A 100 32.71 -15.76 -6.92
C GLN A 100 33.23 -14.31 -7.09
N ALA A 101 34.53 -14.10 -6.94
CA ALA A 101 35.03 -13.05 -6.04
C ALA A 101 35.27 -11.65 -6.64
N SER A 102 34.93 -10.62 -5.85
CA SER A 102 35.57 -9.30 -5.88
C SER A 102 36.63 -9.22 -4.79
N GLN A 103 37.85 -8.82 -5.18
CA GLN A 103 38.56 -7.81 -4.40
C GLN A 103 39.32 -6.80 -5.27
N LEU A 104 40.00 -7.19 -6.35
CA LEU A 104 40.61 -6.28 -7.33
C LEU A 104 41.15 -7.18 -8.46
N THR A 105 40.62 -7.11 -9.67
CA THR A 105 41.24 -7.57 -10.95
C THR A 105 42.15 -8.82 -10.95
N GLY A 106 41.69 -9.96 -11.54
CA GLY A 106 42.56 -11.08 -11.97
C GLY A 106 41.79 -12.24 -12.64
N PRO A 107 42.36 -12.98 -13.62
CA PRO A 107 41.60 -13.47 -14.78
C PRO A 107 40.97 -14.86 -14.58
N ILE A 108 39.67 -14.92 -14.89
CA ILE A 108 38.80 -16.09 -15.12
C ILE A 108 38.15 -16.71 -13.87
N ALA A 109 37.14 -16.01 -13.35
CA ALA A 109 35.93 -16.58 -12.72
C ALA A 109 34.81 -15.50 -12.76
N ALA A 110 33.54 -15.89 -12.94
CA ALA A 110 32.43 -14.98 -13.22
C ALA A 110 31.38 -15.03 -12.10
N CYS A 111 31.19 -13.92 -11.38
CA CYS A 111 30.09 -13.72 -10.45
C CYS A 111 28.83 -13.23 -11.16
N ALA A 112 27.63 -13.51 -10.64
CA ALA A 112 26.43 -12.83 -11.11
C ALA A 112 26.51 -11.30 -10.88
N CYS A 113 26.94 -10.85 -9.68
CA CYS A 113 27.12 -9.44 -9.35
C CYS A 113 28.18 -8.77 -10.24
N ASP A 114 29.34 -9.41 -10.44
CA ASP A 114 30.39 -8.85 -11.33
C ASP A 114 29.93 -8.80 -12.77
N LYS A 115 29.16 -9.79 -13.24
CA LYS A 115 28.59 -9.75 -14.60
C LYS A 115 27.58 -8.64 -14.76
N TYR A 116 26.76 -8.36 -13.76
CA TYR A 116 25.90 -7.18 -13.82
C TYR A 116 26.67 -5.86 -13.69
N HIS A 117 27.76 -5.83 -12.92
CA HIS A 117 28.65 -4.67 -12.84
C HIS A 117 29.34 -4.39 -14.18
N GLU A 118 29.94 -5.41 -14.80
CA GLU A 118 30.60 -5.37 -16.10
C GLU A 118 29.59 -4.98 -17.20
N ALA A 119 28.40 -5.58 -17.21
CA ALA A 119 27.32 -5.18 -18.11
C ALA A 119 26.93 -3.71 -17.91
N TRP A 120 26.85 -3.23 -16.66
CA TRP A 120 26.59 -1.81 -16.42
C TRP A 120 27.76 -0.92 -16.86
N GLN A 121 29.02 -1.34 -16.72
CA GLN A 121 30.16 -0.57 -17.23
C GLN A 121 30.16 -0.46 -18.76
N LEU A 122 29.74 -1.51 -19.46
CA LEU A 122 29.56 -1.51 -20.92
C LEU A 122 28.41 -0.58 -21.33
N GLN A 123 27.35 -0.51 -20.52
CA GLN A 123 26.22 0.38 -20.74
C GLN A 123 25.76 1.06 -19.44
N ASN A 124 26.37 2.22 -19.12
CA ASN A 124 26.20 2.96 -17.85
C ASN A 124 24.78 3.53 -17.63
N SER A 125 23.81 3.17 -18.46
CA SER A 125 22.38 3.51 -18.33
C SER A 125 21.47 2.28 -18.24
N SER A 126 22.04 1.06 -18.19
CA SER A 126 21.27 -0.17 -18.16
C SER A 126 20.57 -0.39 -16.81
N HIS A 127 19.32 0.07 -16.74
CA HIS A 127 18.40 -0.18 -15.63
C HIS A 127 18.29 -1.68 -15.30
N ALA A 128 18.30 -2.55 -16.31
CA ALA A 128 18.09 -3.99 -16.15
C ALA A 128 19.28 -4.67 -15.47
N ALA A 129 20.51 -4.29 -15.84
CA ALA A 129 21.72 -4.74 -15.17
C ALA A 129 21.72 -4.31 -13.69
N LEU A 130 21.41 -3.03 -13.41
CA LEU A 130 21.30 -2.52 -12.04
C LEU A 130 20.22 -3.24 -11.21
N TYR A 131 19.03 -3.46 -11.80
CA TYR A 131 17.94 -4.17 -11.12
C TYR A 131 18.35 -5.59 -10.73
N ASN A 132 18.88 -6.37 -11.67
CA ASN A 132 19.25 -7.76 -11.40
C ASN A 132 20.48 -7.85 -10.48
N TRP A 133 21.38 -6.87 -10.54
CA TRP A 133 22.45 -6.75 -9.55
C TRP A 133 21.89 -6.60 -8.13
N GLY A 134 20.91 -5.73 -7.94
CA GLY A 134 20.21 -5.60 -6.66
C GLY A 134 19.54 -6.90 -6.19
N VAL A 135 18.96 -7.67 -7.12
CA VAL A 135 18.38 -9.00 -6.80
C VAL A 135 19.47 -9.97 -6.34
N ALA A 136 20.57 -10.08 -7.07
CA ALA A 136 21.68 -10.98 -6.71
C ALA A 136 22.28 -10.63 -5.32
N LEU A 137 22.43 -9.34 -5.02
CA LEU A 137 22.86 -8.86 -3.69
C LEU A 137 21.86 -9.21 -2.59
N SER A 138 20.55 -9.14 -2.86
CA SER A 138 19.51 -9.54 -1.90
C SER A 138 19.53 -11.05 -1.65
N ASP A 139 19.70 -11.86 -2.71
CA ASP A 139 19.86 -13.31 -2.59
C ASP A 139 21.10 -13.66 -1.75
N MET A 140 22.22 -12.97 -1.97
CA MET A 140 23.43 -13.10 -1.15
C MET A 140 23.16 -12.78 0.32
N ALA A 141 22.51 -11.66 0.62
CA ALA A 141 22.19 -11.27 1.99
C ALA A 141 21.39 -12.34 2.73
N HIS A 142 20.39 -12.94 2.08
CA HIS A 142 19.57 -13.99 2.68
C HIS A 142 20.35 -15.27 3.01
N LEU A 143 21.35 -15.61 2.21
CA LEU A 143 22.23 -16.75 2.45
C LEU A 143 23.22 -16.46 3.59
N GLU A 144 23.80 -15.26 3.60
CA GLU A 144 24.79 -14.81 4.59
C GLU A 144 24.20 -14.60 5.97
N LYS A 145 22.94 -14.18 6.06
CA LYS A 145 22.28 -13.84 7.34
C LYS A 145 22.36 -14.95 8.38
N ARG A 146 22.57 -16.19 7.97
CA ARG A 146 22.69 -17.36 8.86
C ARG A 146 24.09 -17.55 9.45
N THR A 147 25.12 -16.93 8.86
CA THR A 147 26.53 -17.14 9.17
C THR A 147 27.27 -15.86 9.51
N GLU A 148 26.98 -14.74 8.80
CA GLU A 148 27.66 -13.46 8.93
C GLU A 148 26.64 -12.29 8.77
N GLU A 149 26.08 -11.82 9.89
CA GLU A 149 25.04 -10.77 9.89
C GLU A 149 25.55 -9.43 9.30
N ASP A 150 26.80 -9.06 9.58
CA ASP A 150 27.41 -7.84 9.02
C ASP A 150 27.56 -7.92 7.49
N ALA A 151 27.95 -9.08 6.96
CA ALA A 151 28.05 -9.29 5.51
C ALA A 151 26.67 -9.19 4.85
N ALA A 152 25.63 -9.77 5.47
CA ALA A 152 24.25 -9.62 5.01
C ALA A 152 23.80 -8.16 5.02
N TYR A 153 24.12 -7.40 6.08
CA TYR A 153 23.80 -5.98 6.17
C TYR A 153 24.44 -5.16 5.04
N HIS A 154 25.73 -5.37 4.75
CA HIS A 154 26.41 -4.69 3.65
C HIS A 154 25.82 -5.05 2.29
N CYS A 155 25.45 -6.31 2.07
CA CYS A 155 24.77 -6.73 0.84
C CYS A 155 23.41 -6.03 0.66
N LEU A 156 22.63 -5.89 1.73
CA LEU A 156 21.34 -5.19 1.69
C LEU A 156 21.49 -3.70 1.38
N LEU A 157 22.48 -3.02 1.97
CA LEU A 157 22.78 -1.62 1.63
C LEU A 157 23.13 -1.47 0.14
N ALA A 158 24.04 -2.32 -0.36
CA ALA A 158 24.41 -2.31 -1.77
C ALA A 158 23.19 -2.61 -2.67
N ALA A 159 22.32 -3.55 -2.29
CA ALA A 159 21.09 -3.85 -3.03
C ALA A 159 20.14 -2.64 -3.10
N ALA A 160 19.95 -1.94 -1.98
CA ALA A 160 19.16 -0.72 -1.92
C ALA A 160 19.70 0.37 -2.87
N GLU A 161 21.01 0.57 -2.89
CA GLU A 161 21.66 1.49 -3.84
C GLU A 161 21.44 1.09 -5.29
N LYS A 162 21.55 -0.21 -5.63
CA LYS A 162 21.30 -0.67 -7.01
C LYS A 162 19.85 -0.49 -7.43
N TYR A 163 18.88 -0.74 -6.56
CA TYR A 163 17.48 -0.44 -6.86
C TYR A 163 17.22 1.06 -7.01
N ALA A 164 17.83 1.90 -6.18
CA ALA A 164 17.74 3.36 -6.31
C ALA A 164 18.29 3.84 -7.66
N LEU A 165 19.49 3.39 -8.06
CA LEU A 165 20.09 3.70 -9.36
C LEU A 165 19.26 3.14 -10.53
N SER A 166 18.73 1.92 -10.39
CA SER A 166 17.83 1.32 -11.37
C SER A 166 16.61 2.21 -11.59
N LEU A 167 16.00 2.72 -10.52
CA LEU A 167 14.86 3.65 -10.58
C LEU A 167 15.23 5.05 -11.07
N PHE A 168 16.49 5.48 -10.91
CA PHE A 168 16.97 6.71 -11.53
C PHE A 168 16.87 6.64 -13.07
N TYR A 169 17.27 5.51 -13.67
CA TYR A 169 17.15 5.30 -15.13
C TYR A 169 15.76 4.84 -15.57
N SER A 170 14.97 4.21 -14.70
CA SER A 170 13.60 3.76 -14.99
C SER A 170 12.67 4.00 -13.80
N ALA A 171 12.20 5.23 -13.66
CA ALA A 171 11.44 5.70 -12.49
C ALA A 171 10.09 5.01 -12.26
N ASN A 172 9.57 4.32 -13.27
CA ASN A 172 8.26 3.65 -13.27
C ASN A 172 8.40 2.13 -13.30
N ASN A 173 9.27 1.57 -12.44
CA ASN A 173 9.43 0.13 -12.29
C ASN A 173 8.87 -0.36 -10.93
N PRO A 174 7.63 -0.90 -10.91
CA PRO A 174 7.03 -1.43 -9.69
C PRO A 174 7.84 -2.56 -9.04
N GLN A 175 8.48 -3.43 -9.83
CA GLN A 175 9.27 -4.55 -9.31
C GLN A 175 10.51 -4.06 -8.55
N ALA A 176 11.23 -3.08 -9.09
CA ALA A 176 12.37 -2.46 -8.41
C ALA A 176 11.93 -1.76 -7.11
N LEU A 177 10.80 -1.05 -7.13
CA LEU A 177 10.21 -0.44 -5.93
C LEU A 177 9.84 -1.48 -4.87
N ASN A 178 9.17 -2.56 -5.27
CA ASN A 178 8.79 -3.65 -4.35
C ASN A 178 10.03 -4.29 -3.71
N ASN A 179 11.06 -4.62 -4.49
CA ASN A 179 12.25 -5.26 -3.94
C ASN A 179 13.06 -4.30 -3.06
N TRP A 180 13.13 -3.01 -3.42
CA TRP A 180 13.72 -2.01 -2.54
C TRP A 180 12.95 -1.89 -1.22
N GLY A 181 11.62 -1.91 -1.26
CA GLY A 181 10.77 -1.93 -0.06
C GLY A 181 11.05 -3.14 0.85
N LEU A 182 11.29 -4.32 0.27
CA LEU A 182 11.67 -5.54 1.01
C LEU A 182 13.05 -5.41 1.64
N VAL A 183 14.04 -4.90 0.90
CA VAL A 183 15.40 -4.66 1.42
C VAL A 183 15.37 -3.67 2.59
N LEU A 184 14.60 -2.58 2.47
CA LEU A 184 14.44 -1.59 3.55
C LEU A 184 13.75 -2.20 4.79
N GLN A 185 12.73 -3.04 4.58
CA GLN A 185 12.11 -3.78 5.67
C GLN A 185 13.14 -4.69 6.36
N GLU A 186 13.94 -5.43 5.61
CA GLU A 186 14.93 -6.32 6.20
C GLU A 186 16.02 -5.55 6.96
N LEU A 187 16.54 -4.47 6.40
CA LEU A 187 17.44 -3.54 7.08
C LEU A 187 16.83 -3.05 8.40
N SER A 188 15.52 -2.73 8.43
CA SER A 188 14.84 -2.26 9.66
C SER A 188 14.86 -3.29 10.80
N THR A 189 14.94 -4.58 10.48
CA THR A 189 15.03 -5.67 11.48
C THR A 189 16.42 -5.79 12.10
N MET A 190 17.45 -5.26 11.43
CA MET A 190 18.86 -5.28 11.85
C MET A 190 19.29 -3.97 12.53
N ARG A 191 18.33 -3.12 12.93
CA ARG A 191 18.59 -1.76 13.41
C ARG A 191 17.90 -1.47 14.74
N THR A 192 18.35 -0.39 15.37
CA THR A 192 17.75 0.11 16.62
C THR A 192 16.28 0.53 16.40
N PRO A 193 15.46 0.58 17.46
CA PRO A 193 14.04 0.98 17.33
C PRO A 193 13.83 2.34 16.63
N SER A 194 14.70 3.32 16.89
CA SER A 194 14.63 4.65 16.28
C SER A 194 14.90 4.62 14.76
N GLU A 195 15.96 3.93 14.34
CA GLU A 195 16.30 3.75 12.92
C GLU A 195 15.27 2.87 12.18
N ARG A 196 14.68 1.88 12.88
CA ARG A 196 13.67 0.98 12.33
C ARG A 196 12.45 1.75 11.82
N VAL A 197 11.96 2.75 12.56
CA VAL A 197 10.79 3.54 12.16
C VAL A 197 11.04 4.25 10.83
N LEU A 198 12.22 4.85 10.64
CA LEU A 198 12.61 5.52 9.40
C LEU A 198 12.63 4.54 8.21
N LEU A 199 13.27 3.38 8.39
CA LEU A 199 13.37 2.36 7.35
C LEU A 199 12.00 1.76 7.00
N VAL A 200 11.12 1.56 7.98
CA VAL A 200 9.73 1.13 7.76
C VAL A 200 8.96 2.17 6.95
N HIS A 201 9.07 3.46 7.29
CA HIS A 201 8.40 4.52 6.53
C HIS A 201 8.90 4.58 5.07
N GLN A 202 10.22 4.49 4.86
CA GLN A 202 10.79 4.44 3.52
C GLN A 202 10.33 3.21 2.74
N SER A 203 10.24 2.04 3.40
CA SER A 203 9.72 0.79 2.84
C SER A 203 8.26 0.93 2.38
N VAL A 204 7.40 1.46 3.26
CA VAL A 204 5.99 1.79 2.97
C VAL A 204 5.88 2.67 1.72
N ALA A 205 6.65 3.74 1.64
CA ALA A 205 6.63 4.65 0.50
C ALA A 205 6.98 3.96 -0.83
N LYS A 206 7.91 2.99 -0.83
CA LYS A 206 8.25 2.22 -2.03
C LYS A 206 7.12 1.29 -2.46
N PHE A 207 6.51 0.56 -1.52
CA PHE A 207 5.38 -0.31 -1.85
C PHE A 207 4.15 0.47 -2.34
N ARG A 208 3.80 1.59 -1.70
CA ARG A 208 2.72 2.47 -2.16
C ARG A 208 2.94 2.95 -3.58
N ARG A 209 4.15 3.44 -3.88
CA ARG A 209 4.49 3.86 -5.24
C ARG A 209 4.37 2.70 -6.24
N ALA A 210 4.77 1.49 -5.86
CA ALA A 210 4.60 0.31 -6.72
C ALA A 210 3.12 -0.01 -7.00
N ILE A 211 2.25 0.08 -5.98
CA ILE A 211 0.81 -0.15 -6.09
C ILE A 211 0.15 0.93 -6.96
N ARG A 212 0.50 2.21 -6.78
CA ARG A 212 -0.05 3.32 -7.58
C ARG A 212 0.37 3.28 -9.04
N LEU A 213 1.57 2.76 -9.34
CA LEU A 213 2.01 2.54 -10.71
C LEU A 213 1.34 1.32 -11.36
N ARG A 214 1.09 0.26 -10.56
CA ARG A 214 0.51 -1.00 -11.03
C ARG A 214 -0.46 -1.57 -9.98
N PRO A 215 -1.76 -1.25 -10.04
CA PRO A 215 -2.75 -1.67 -9.04
C PRO A 215 -2.96 -3.18 -8.98
N GLU A 216 -2.70 -3.89 -10.07
CA GLU A 216 -2.73 -5.35 -10.12
C GLU A 216 -1.52 -6.02 -9.46
N PHE A 217 -0.53 -5.25 -9.00
CA PHE A 217 0.69 -5.81 -8.39
C PHE A 217 0.43 -6.28 -6.95
N ASP A 218 -0.30 -7.38 -6.85
CA ASP A 218 -0.79 -7.97 -5.61
C ASP A 218 0.32 -8.27 -4.59
N ARG A 219 1.54 -8.59 -5.04
CA ARG A 219 2.70 -8.83 -4.16
C ARG A 219 3.12 -7.58 -3.40
N ALA A 220 3.14 -6.41 -4.05
CA ALA A 220 3.48 -5.16 -3.38
C ALA A 220 2.42 -4.78 -2.33
N CYS A 221 1.14 -5.02 -2.65
CA CYS A 221 0.04 -4.84 -1.72
C CYS A 221 0.16 -5.78 -0.50
N TYR A 222 0.38 -7.08 -0.74
CA TYR A 222 0.55 -8.04 0.34
C TYR A 222 1.76 -7.70 1.21
N ASN A 223 2.91 -7.39 0.60
CA ASN A 223 4.13 -7.02 1.31
C ASN A 223 3.91 -5.78 2.19
N LEU A 224 3.24 -4.75 1.67
CA LEU A 224 2.87 -3.57 2.45
C LEU A 224 2.02 -3.92 3.67
N GLY A 225 1.01 -4.78 3.50
CA GLY A 225 0.20 -5.27 4.61
C GLY A 225 1.02 -6.01 5.68
N THR A 226 2.00 -6.81 5.27
CA THR A 226 2.90 -7.51 6.21
C THR A 226 3.85 -6.56 6.94
N VAL A 227 4.30 -5.47 6.28
CA VAL A 227 5.12 -4.42 6.90
C VAL A 227 4.33 -3.69 7.97
N TYR A 228 3.10 -3.27 7.69
CA TYR A 228 2.24 -2.66 8.72
C TYR A 228 1.96 -3.62 9.87
N TYR A 229 1.71 -4.90 9.58
CA TYR A 229 1.48 -5.88 10.62
C TYR A 229 2.69 -6.03 11.54
N ALA A 230 3.89 -6.15 10.97
CA ALA A 230 5.13 -6.23 11.74
C ALA A 230 5.39 -4.95 12.55
N HIS A 231 5.12 -3.78 11.96
CA HIS A 231 5.23 -2.50 12.65
C HIS A 231 4.25 -2.40 13.83
N ALA A 232 2.99 -2.79 13.63
CA ALA A 232 1.98 -2.84 14.69
C ALA A 232 2.39 -3.79 15.82
N CYS A 233 2.95 -4.97 15.51
CA CYS A 233 3.50 -5.85 16.53
C CYS A 233 4.67 -5.21 17.31
N SER A 234 5.56 -4.47 16.64
CA SER A 234 6.63 -3.72 17.32
C SER A 234 6.04 -2.69 18.29
N LEU A 235 5.06 -1.89 17.83
CA LEU A 235 4.37 -0.90 18.66
C LEU A 235 3.64 -1.55 19.84
N GLN A 236 2.99 -2.70 19.64
CA GLN A 236 2.34 -3.45 20.73
C GLN A 236 3.35 -3.90 21.79
N ASN A 237 4.52 -4.39 21.38
CA ASN A 237 5.58 -4.79 22.30
C ASN A 237 6.11 -3.59 23.11
N GLU A 238 6.16 -2.40 22.51
CA GLU A 238 6.55 -1.15 23.19
C GLU A 238 5.50 -0.72 24.22
N VAL A 239 4.22 -0.82 23.91
CA VAL A 239 3.13 -0.55 24.86
C VAL A 239 3.17 -1.53 26.04
N GLN A 240 3.49 -2.81 25.77
CA GLN A 240 3.59 -3.84 26.80
C GLN A 240 4.85 -3.72 27.66
N ASN A 241 5.94 -3.14 27.13
CA ASN A 241 7.23 -3.01 27.83
C ASN A 241 7.76 -1.56 27.76
N PRO A 242 7.15 -0.59 28.48
CA PRO A 242 7.49 0.84 28.35
C PRO A 242 8.93 1.18 28.77
N GLN A 243 9.56 0.36 29.62
CA GLN A 243 10.89 0.61 30.15
C GLN A 243 12.03 0.36 29.14
N ALA A 244 11.75 -0.27 28.00
CA ALA A 244 12.78 -0.72 27.05
C ALA A 244 13.16 0.30 25.96
N ASN A 245 12.36 1.34 25.70
CA ASN A 245 12.56 2.25 24.56
C ASN A 245 12.46 3.72 24.97
N GLN A 246 13.60 4.40 25.16
CA GLN A 246 13.63 5.79 25.65
C GLN A 246 13.59 6.87 24.56
N VAL A 247 13.64 6.54 23.26
CA VAL A 247 13.61 7.55 22.18
C VAL A 247 12.82 7.06 20.98
N ARG A 248 11.75 7.80 20.63
CA ARG A 248 11.05 7.68 19.34
C ARG A 248 11.45 8.82 18.44
N LEU A 249 11.61 8.54 17.16
CA LEU A 249 11.81 9.57 16.13
C LEU A 249 10.48 9.75 15.40
N ALA A 250 10.00 10.99 15.34
CA ALA A 250 8.96 11.38 14.40
C ALA A 250 9.56 11.44 13.02
N VAL A 251 8.83 10.90 12.04
CA VAL A 251 9.07 11.27 10.65
C VAL A 251 8.01 12.31 10.31
N CYS A 252 8.42 13.57 10.34
CA CYS A 252 7.69 14.63 9.64
C CYS A 252 8.05 14.53 8.15
N ASP A 253 7.25 15.12 7.26
CA ASP A 253 7.43 15.03 5.79
C ASP A 253 8.89 15.04 5.31
N TYR A 254 9.15 14.25 4.24
CA TYR A 254 10.43 14.03 3.53
C TYR A 254 11.62 14.84 4.10
N ASP A 255 12.48 14.13 4.85
CA ASP A 255 13.81 14.53 5.37
C ASP A 255 13.89 15.24 6.74
N ALA A 256 12.77 15.53 7.42
CA ALA A 256 12.80 16.07 8.78
C ALA A 256 12.61 14.99 9.87
N VAL A 257 13.68 14.70 10.61
CA VAL A 257 13.64 13.85 11.80
C VAL A 257 13.55 14.73 13.04
N GLU A 258 12.39 14.78 13.68
CA GLU A 258 12.27 15.39 14.99
C GLU A 258 12.24 14.33 16.09
N PRO A 259 12.91 14.55 17.23
CA PRO A 259 12.67 13.73 18.40
C PRO A 259 11.23 13.98 18.86
N LEU A 260 10.34 13.04 18.56
CA LEU A 260 9.09 12.95 19.31
C LEU A 260 9.51 12.64 20.75
N GLY A 261 9.02 13.44 21.70
CA GLY A 261 9.17 13.14 23.11
C GLY A 261 8.70 11.72 23.45
N SER A 262 8.83 11.34 24.72
CA SER A 262 8.39 10.03 25.24
C SER A 262 6.86 9.85 25.31
N GLU A 263 6.11 10.42 24.35
CA GLU A 263 4.66 10.27 24.25
C GLU A 263 4.34 8.77 24.03
N PRO A 264 3.51 8.15 24.88
CA PRO A 264 3.16 6.73 24.76
C PRO A 264 2.47 6.46 23.42
N VAL A 265 2.61 5.25 22.86
CA VAL A 265 1.85 4.93 21.64
C VAL A 265 0.39 4.95 22.05
N SER A 266 -0.41 5.80 21.41
CA SER A 266 -1.85 5.76 21.60
C SER A 266 -2.39 4.42 21.13
N GLU A 267 -3.29 3.82 21.91
CA GLU A 267 -3.99 2.59 21.49
C GLU A 267 -4.71 2.79 20.15
N ALA A 268 -5.17 4.02 19.87
CA ALA A 268 -5.76 4.38 18.58
C ALA A 268 -4.77 4.23 17.42
N ALA A 269 -3.51 4.66 17.60
CA ALA A 269 -2.47 4.51 16.58
C ALA A 269 -2.14 3.04 16.33
N LEU A 270 -2.07 2.22 17.39
CA LEU A 270 -1.84 0.78 17.27
C LEU A 270 -2.98 0.09 16.50
N ARG A 271 -4.24 0.35 16.87
CA ARG A 271 -5.43 -0.16 16.17
C ARG A 271 -5.43 0.28 14.72
N HIS A 272 -5.10 1.54 14.45
CA HIS A 272 -5.01 2.09 13.11
C HIS A 272 -3.97 1.36 12.24
N THR A 273 -2.75 1.13 12.76
CA THR A 273 -1.71 0.38 12.03
C THR A 273 -2.14 -1.06 11.73
N PHE A 274 -2.81 -1.74 12.67
CA PHE A 274 -3.40 -3.06 12.40
C PHE A 274 -4.50 -3.02 11.34
N SER A 275 -5.35 -1.99 11.33
CA SER A 275 -6.37 -1.80 10.29
C SER A 275 -5.75 -1.59 8.92
N LEU A 276 -4.68 -0.80 8.81
CA LEU A 276 -3.92 -0.64 7.55
C LEU A 276 -3.37 -1.98 7.07
N ALA A 277 -2.73 -2.76 7.95
CA ALA A 277 -2.25 -4.10 7.62
C ALA A 277 -3.38 -4.97 7.04
N ALA A 278 -4.55 -4.92 7.67
CA ALA A 278 -5.69 -5.72 7.28
C ALA A 278 -6.30 -5.29 5.94
N GLN A 279 -6.38 -3.98 5.71
CA GLN A 279 -6.81 -3.39 4.44
C GLN A 279 -5.98 -3.90 3.27
N TYR A 280 -4.65 -3.81 3.35
CA TYR A 280 -3.77 -4.21 2.24
C TYR A 280 -3.78 -5.75 2.03
N ILE A 281 -3.77 -6.55 3.10
CA ILE A 281 -3.84 -8.01 2.95
C ILE A 281 -5.18 -8.43 2.32
N LEU A 282 -6.30 -7.83 2.73
CA LEU A 282 -7.61 -8.11 2.11
C LEU A 282 -7.63 -7.70 0.64
N LEU A 283 -7.08 -6.53 0.29
CA LEU A 283 -6.98 -6.08 -1.11
C LEU A 283 -6.11 -7.03 -1.94
N SER A 284 -5.00 -7.53 -1.40
CA SER A 284 -4.17 -8.53 -2.08
C SER A 284 -4.93 -9.84 -2.35
N TYR A 285 -5.77 -10.29 -1.40
CA TYR A 285 -6.65 -11.44 -1.57
C TYR A 285 -7.70 -11.19 -2.66
N VAL A 286 -8.34 -10.02 -2.68
CA VAL A 286 -9.30 -9.65 -3.73
C VAL A 286 -8.62 -9.61 -5.11
N LEU A 287 -7.34 -9.22 -5.17
CA LEU A 287 -6.58 -9.20 -6.42
C LEU A 287 -6.16 -10.61 -6.90
N GLN A 288 -5.81 -11.52 -6.00
CA GLN A 288 -5.37 -12.88 -6.34
C GLN A 288 -5.91 -13.92 -5.35
N PRO A 289 -7.21 -14.27 -5.42
CA PRO A 289 -7.84 -15.16 -4.44
C PRO A 289 -7.34 -16.61 -4.53
N ALA A 290 -6.73 -16.99 -5.65
CA ALA A 290 -6.15 -18.32 -5.86
C ALA A 290 -4.86 -18.57 -5.06
N LYS A 291 -4.26 -17.52 -4.44
CA LYS A 291 -3.06 -17.66 -3.62
C LYS A 291 -3.46 -18.01 -2.19
N ASP A 292 -3.20 -19.27 -1.80
CA ASP A 292 -3.48 -19.78 -0.45
C ASP A 292 -2.85 -18.95 0.68
N VAL A 293 -1.70 -18.33 0.41
CA VAL A 293 -1.03 -17.48 1.39
C VAL A 293 -1.91 -16.27 1.77
N TYR A 294 -2.62 -15.69 0.81
CA TYR A 294 -3.45 -14.51 1.06
C TYR A 294 -4.72 -14.87 1.82
N SER A 295 -5.35 -16.00 1.48
CA SER A 295 -6.54 -16.47 2.18
C SER A 295 -6.24 -16.84 3.64
N LYS A 296 -5.12 -17.54 3.89
CA LYS A 296 -4.66 -17.88 5.25
C LYS A 296 -4.34 -16.63 6.07
N SER A 297 -3.58 -15.69 5.51
CA SER A 297 -3.29 -14.42 6.20
C SER A 297 -4.58 -13.66 6.51
N LEU A 298 -5.52 -13.57 5.56
CA LEU A 298 -6.80 -12.89 5.76
C LEU A 298 -7.61 -13.50 6.92
N GLN A 299 -7.65 -14.83 7.07
CA GLN A 299 -8.36 -15.49 8.18
C GLN A 299 -7.89 -15.01 9.56
N VAL A 300 -6.58 -14.73 9.71
CA VAL A 300 -5.99 -14.28 10.98
C VAL A 300 -6.34 -12.82 11.29
N ILE A 301 -6.33 -11.97 10.26
CA ILE A 301 -6.38 -10.52 10.38
C ILE A 301 -7.74 -9.90 10.03
N LYS A 302 -8.72 -10.69 9.58
CA LYS A 302 -10.07 -10.20 9.21
C LYS A 302 -10.74 -9.39 10.33
N GLN A 303 -10.55 -9.80 11.59
CA GLN A 303 -11.07 -9.12 12.77
C GLN A 303 -10.43 -7.74 13.06
N LEU A 304 -9.35 -7.39 12.35
CA LEU A 304 -8.67 -6.10 12.47
C LEU A 304 -9.25 -5.06 11.51
N LEU A 305 -10.17 -5.45 10.63
CA LEU A 305 -10.88 -4.52 9.74
C LEU A 305 -12.04 -3.84 10.47
N PRO A 306 -12.44 -2.63 10.03
CA PRO A 306 -13.68 -2.01 10.46
C PRO A 306 -14.90 -2.66 9.79
N LEU A 307 -15.11 -3.97 10.01
CA LEU A 307 -16.18 -4.74 9.37
C LEU A 307 -17.56 -4.08 9.61
N PRO A 308 -18.45 -4.06 8.61
CA PRO A 308 -18.36 -4.69 7.29
C PRO A 308 -17.62 -3.86 6.22
N HIS A 309 -16.81 -2.88 6.62
CA HIS A 309 -16.10 -1.99 5.72
C HIS A 309 -14.63 -2.38 5.56
N LEU A 310 -14.08 -2.08 4.38
CA LEU A 310 -12.64 -2.17 4.11
C LEU A 310 -11.88 -1.10 4.89
N ARG A 311 -12.44 0.11 4.93
CA ARG A 311 -11.86 1.27 5.61
C ARG A 311 -12.98 2.17 6.14
N ALA A 312 -12.75 2.77 7.30
CA ALA A 312 -13.64 3.74 7.92
C ALA A 312 -12.78 4.82 8.61
N GLY A 313 -13.21 6.07 8.56
CA GLY A 313 -12.46 7.19 9.13
C GLY A 313 -13.14 8.54 8.92
N GLN A 314 -12.80 9.50 9.78
CA GLN A 314 -13.29 10.87 9.64
C GLN A 314 -12.50 11.60 8.57
N LEU A 315 -13.20 12.29 7.68
CA LEU A 315 -12.62 13.18 6.69
C LEU A 315 -13.39 14.49 6.69
N LEU A 316 -12.68 15.58 6.46
CA LEU A 316 -13.27 16.88 6.16
C LEU A 316 -13.54 16.95 4.66
N ALA A 317 -14.78 17.25 4.28
CA ALA A 317 -15.22 17.37 2.90
C ALA A 317 -16.28 18.47 2.76
N ILE A 318 -16.55 18.91 1.54
CA ILE A 318 -17.63 19.87 1.27
C ILE A 318 -18.99 19.24 1.62
N ALA A 319 -19.92 19.98 2.19
CA ALA A 319 -21.24 19.45 2.49
C ALA A 319 -21.96 19.09 1.18
N PRO A 320 -22.62 17.92 1.05
CA PRO A 320 -23.20 17.51 -0.22
C PRO A 320 -24.26 18.45 -0.79
N ASP A 321 -24.93 19.22 0.07
CA ASP A 321 -25.86 20.29 -0.28
C ASP A 321 -25.17 21.59 -0.73
N SER A 322 -23.90 21.78 -0.36
CA SER A 322 -23.09 22.94 -0.75
C SER A 322 -22.10 22.69 -1.90
N LEU A 323 -22.04 21.47 -2.44
CA LEU A 323 -21.05 21.02 -3.45
C LEU A 323 -20.90 21.94 -4.67
N ASP A 324 -21.98 22.60 -5.08
CA ASP A 324 -22.02 23.48 -6.25
C ASP A 324 -22.42 24.93 -5.86
N SER A 325 -22.28 25.29 -4.58
CA SER A 325 -22.72 26.58 -4.02
C SER A 325 -21.55 27.39 -3.45
N VAL A 326 -21.69 28.72 -3.45
CA VAL A 326 -20.75 29.64 -2.78
C VAL A 326 -21.51 30.38 -1.68
N PRO A 327 -21.03 30.37 -0.41
CA PRO A 327 -19.80 29.74 0.06
C PRO A 327 -19.93 28.22 0.22
N GLU A 328 -18.82 27.51 -0.02
CA GLU A 328 -18.71 26.08 0.29
C GLU A 328 -18.74 25.88 1.81
N GLN A 329 -19.51 24.90 2.27
CA GLN A 329 -19.53 24.51 3.68
C GLN A 329 -18.67 23.25 3.84
N TRP A 330 -17.71 23.27 4.76
CA TRP A 330 -16.85 22.12 5.04
C TRP A 330 -17.28 21.43 6.33
N LEU A 331 -17.47 20.11 6.27
CA LEU A 331 -17.97 19.30 7.37
C LEU A 331 -17.10 18.07 7.60
N VAL A 332 -16.80 17.79 8.86
CA VAL A 332 -16.19 16.52 9.26
C VAL A 332 -17.27 15.45 9.24
N SER A 333 -17.07 14.42 8.42
CA SER A 333 -18.02 13.30 8.30
C SER A 333 -17.29 11.97 8.43
N LEU A 334 -17.99 10.96 8.95
CA LEU A 334 -17.50 9.58 8.95
C LEU A 334 -17.69 8.97 7.55
N PHE A 335 -16.59 8.67 6.88
CA PHE A 335 -16.60 7.97 5.61
C PHE A 335 -16.30 6.49 5.79
N VAL A 336 -16.92 5.68 4.94
CA VAL A 336 -16.67 4.24 4.82
C VAL A 336 -16.45 3.85 3.37
N LEU A 337 -15.61 2.84 3.18
CA LEU A 337 -15.36 2.19 1.89
C LEU A 337 -15.66 0.71 2.03
N ASP A 338 -16.58 0.21 1.19
CA ASP A 338 -16.95 -1.20 1.13
C ASP A 338 -17.30 -1.61 -0.31
N GLN A 339 -17.92 -2.77 -0.51
CA GLN A 339 -18.28 -3.24 -1.84
C GLN A 339 -19.32 -2.39 -2.58
N SER A 340 -20.09 -1.57 -1.85
CA SER A 340 -21.14 -0.71 -2.40
C SER A 340 -20.65 0.67 -2.84
N GLY A 341 -19.45 1.09 -2.40
CA GLY A 341 -18.95 2.42 -2.74
C GLY A 341 -18.11 3.05 -1.64
N PHE A 342 -17.70 4.28 -1.92
CA PHE A 342 -17.15 5.22 -0.94
C PHE A 342 -18.25 6.23 -0.55
N LYS A 343 -18.62 6.26 0.73
CA LYS A 343 -19.83 6.95 1.18
C LYS A 343 -19.73 7.49 2.60
N THR A 344 -20.56 8.46 2.93
CA THR A 344 -20.74 8.91 4.33
C THR A 344 -21.70 8.00 5.08
N VAL A 345 -21.44 7.78 6.36
CA VAL A 345 -22.37 7.11 7.28
C VAL A 345 -23.41 8.11 7.78
N ALA A 346 -24.68 7.72 7.78
CA ALA A 346 -25.75 8.57 8.29
C ALA A 346 -25.53 8.89 9.79
N PRO A 347 -25.88 10.10 10.27
CA PRO A 347 -25.65 10.49 11.67
C PRO A 347 -26.27 9.54 12.71
N GLN A 348 -27.34 8.81 12.35
CA GLN A 348 -28.02 7.85 13.23
C GLN A 348 -27.27 6.51 13.39
N ASP A 349 -26.36 6.19 12.46
CA ASP A 349 -25.59 4.95 12.43
C ASP A 349 -24.12 5.16 12.86
N GLN A 350 -23.77 6.34 13.35
CA GLN A 350 -22.43 6.61 13.87
C GLN A 350 -22.26 5.95 15.25
N PRO A 351 -21.20 5.15 15.48
CA PRO A 351 -20.91 4.64 16.81
C PRO A 351 -20.62 5.83 17.74
N TYR A 352 -21.46 6.00 18.74
CA TYR A 352 -21.43 7.12 19.68
C TYR A 352 -20.19 7.00 20.59
N ASP A 353 -19.09 7.66 20.24
CA ASP A 353 -17.94 7.84 21.15
C ASP A 353 -18.19 9.07 22.03
N GLN A 354 -18.45 8.86 23.33
CA GLN A 354 -18.77 9.93 24.29
C GLN A 354 -17.54 10.73 24.78
N SER A 355 -16.35 10.60 24.19
CA SER A 355 -15.11 11.13 24.77
C SER A 355 -14.46 12.32 24.05
N SER A 356 -15.11 12.96 23.07
CA SER A 356 -14.52 14.10 22.36
C SER A 356 -15.51 15.24 22.14
N GLN A 357 -16.10 15.75 23.23
CA GLN A 357 -16.51 17.15 23.27
C GLN A 357 -15.35 17.97 23.86
N SER A 358 -14.34 18.27 23.04
CA SER A 358 -13.50 19.44 23.26
C SER A 358 -14.03 20.56 22.35
N ALA A 359 -14.55 21.59 22.98
CA ALA A 359 -15.20 22.74 22.38
C ALA A 359 -14.45 23.31 21.17
N ALA A 360 -15.16 23.49 20.06
CA ALA A 360 -14.76 24.46 19.04
C ALA A 360 -14.82 25.87 19.65
N PRO A 361 -13.83 26.75 19.44
CA PRO A 361 -13.93 28.13 19.87
C PRO A 361 -14.92 28.85 18.95
N ALA A 362 -16.05 29.27 19.52
CA ALA A 362 -16.94 30.22 18.88
C ALA A 362 -16.23 31.58 18.80
N ILE A 363 -15.99 32.07 17.59
CA ILE A 363 -15.62 33.47 17.36
C ILE A 363 -16.89 34.29 17.63
N GLN A 364 -16.93 34.95 18.79
CA GLN A 364 -17.96 35.93 19.15
C GLN A 364 -17.52 37.31 18.67
N GLU A 365 -18.18 37.83 17.63
CA GLU A 365 -18.29 39.27 17.45
C GLU A 365 -19.40 39.79 18.35
N ALA A 366 -19.06 40.74 19.21
CA ALA A 366 -19.96 41.38 20.16
C ALA A 366 -20.45 42.74 19.65
N ASN A 367 -21.68 43.06 20.09
CA ASN A 367 -22.43 44.33 20.05
C ASN A 367 -23.44 44.45 18.89
N GLY A 368 -24.74 44.70 19.10
CA GLY A 368 -25.51 44.99 20.32
C GLY A 368 -26.78 45.77 19.96
N ASN A 369 -27.87 45.53 20.72
CA ASN A 369 -29.19 46.20 20.75
C ASN A 369 -30.14 46.00 19.55
N SER A 370 -31.46 45.89 19.69
CA SER A 370 -32.37 45.77 20.84
C SER A 370 -33.77 45.40 20.29
N ASP A 371 -34.63 44.98 21.22
CA ASP A 371 -36.10 45.04 21.20
C ASP A 371 -36.92 43.84 20.70
N ALA A 372 -37.76 43.41 21.65
CA ALA A 372 -38.73 42.35 21.60
C ALA A 372 -40.00 42.77 20.86
N GLN A 373 -40.69 41.80 20.24
CA GLN A 373 -42.08 41.41 20.54
C GLN A 373 -42.66 40.56 19.39
N HIS A 374 -43.40 39.51 19.77
CA HIS A 374 -44.44 38.77 19.03
C HIS A 374 -44.09 38.29 17.61
N THR A 375 -44.25 37.02 17.27
CA THR A 375 -45.57 36.45 16.95
C THR A 375 -45.47 34.92 16.97
N GLN A 376 -46.44 34.26 17.61
CA GLN A 376 -46.75 32.85 17.37
C GLN A 376 -47.27 32.73 15.94
N GLN A 377 -46.52 32.08 15.06
CA GLN A 377 -47.05 31.59 13.80
C GLN A 377 -46.34 30.29 13.41
N ALA A 378 -47.17 29.37 12.95
CA ALA A 378 -46.87 27.98 12.72
C ALA A 378 -45.73 27.79 11.72
N ASP A 379 -44.73 27.02 12.11
CA ASP A 379 -43.82 26.41 11.14
C ASP A 379 -43.84 24.89 11.29
N LYS A 380 -44.57 24.28 10.35
CA LYS A 380 -44.23 22.99 9.79
C LYS A 380 -42.82 23.09 9.21
N VAL A 381 -41.78 22.99 10.03
CA VAL A 381 -40.41 22.86 9.54
C VAL A 381 -40.20 21.42 9.10
N ASN A 382 -40.50 21.20 7.82
CA ASN A 382 -39.80 20.31 6.89
C ASN A 382 -39.21 19.01 7.44
N ASP A 383 -39.97 17.92 7.24
CA ASP A 383 -39.50 16.54 6.96
C ASP A 383 -38.63 16.45 5.67
N LYS A 384 -37.80 17.46 5.38
CA LYS A 384 -36.93 17.54 4.19
C LYS A 384 -35.45 17.68 4.52
N GLN A 385 -35.03 17.37 5.74
CA GLN A 385 -33.63 17.03 6.02
C GLN A 385 -33.40 15.54 5.74
N GLN A 386 -33.63 15.13 4.50
CA GLN A 386 -32.98 13.93 3.99
C GLN A 386 -31.52 14.34 3.81
N SER A 387 -30.72 14.12 4.85
CA SER A 387 -29.33 14.53 4.95
C SER A 387 -28.58 14.05 3.70
N ALA A 388 -28.24 14.98 2.81
CA ALA A 388 -27.54 14.64 1.60
C ALA A 388 -26.21 13.97 1.97
N SER A 389 -25.99 12.75 1.45
CA SER A 389 -24.85 11.90 1.79
C SER A 389 -23.96 11.73 0.57
N TYR A 390 -22.65 11.66 0.77
CA TYR A 390 -21.76 11.23 -0.30
C TYR A 390 -22.02 9.77 -0.66
N GLN A 391 -22.09 9.49 -1.96
CA GLN A 391 -22.09 8.14 -2.50
C GLN A 391 -21.32 8.16 -3.83
N ILE A 392 -20.08 7.69 -3.80
CA ILE A 392 -19.22 7.57 -4.98
C ILE A 392 -19.11 6.09 -5.33
N GLU A 393 -19.58 5.72 -6.52
CA GLU A 393 -19.44 4.36 -7.04
C GLU A 393 -17.99 4.09 -7.44
N LEU A 394 -17.44 2.94 -7.03
CA LEU A 394 -16.02 2.62 -7.29
C LEU A 394 -15.70 2.42 -8.78
N SER A 395 -16.69 2.00 -9.57
CA SER A 395 -16.60 1.89 -11.02
C SER A 395 -16.47 3.27 -11.68
N ASP A 396 -17.08 4.31 -11.08
CA ASP A 396 -17.10 5.68 -11.58
C ASP A 396 -15.86 6.49 -11.18
N VAL A 397 -15.08 6.05 -10.18
CA VAL A 397 -13.80 6.70 -9.83
C VAL A 397 -12.83 6.66 -11.02
N ALA A 398 -12.43 7.83 -11.50
CA ALA A 398 -11.50 8.02 -12.61
C ALA A 398 -10.06 8.12 -12.13
N CYS A 399 -9.79 8.96 -11.13
CA CYS A 399 -8.45 9.17 -10.57
C CYS A 399 -8.55 9.52 -9.09
N VAL A 400 -7.53 9.12 -8.33
CA VAL A 400 -7.34 9.51 -6.93
C VAL A 400 -5.88 9.94 -6.76
N LYS A 401 -5.63 11.11 -6.19
CA LYS A 401 -4.27 11.65 -6.04
C LYS A 401 -4.14 12.55 -4.81
N PRO A 402 -2.95 12.67 -4.20
CA PRO A 402 -2.70 13.68 -3.19
C PRO A 402 -2.90 15.10 -3.77
N CYS A 403 -3.32 16.03 -2.92
CA CYS A 403 -3.61 17.41 -3.30
C CYS A 403 -2.92 18.36 -2.31
N ASN A 404 -2.04 19.22 -2.82
CA ASN A 404 -1.35 20.25 -2.05
C ASN A 404 -1.82 21.63 -2.51
N ASP A 405 -3.10 21.91 -2.35
CA ASP A 405 -3.70 23.22 -2.67
C ASP A 405 -3.77 24.08 -1.39
N PRO A 406 -3.06 25.21 -1.32
CA PRO A 406 -3.05 26.08 -0.15
C PRO A 406 -4.41 26.73 0.20
N SER A 407 -5.40 26.66 -0.70
CA SER A 407 -6.75 27.17 -0.44
C SER A 407 -7.62 26.19 0.35
N LEU A 408 -7.21 24.94 0.47
CA LEU A 408 -7.93 23.92 1.23
C LEU A 408 -7.74 24.11 2.75
N PRO A 409 -8.69 23.62 3.55
CA PRO A 409 -8.52 23.57 5.00
C PRO A 409 -7.23 22.86 5.43
N PRO A 410 -6.69 23.18 6.63
CA PRO A 410 -5.45 22.58 7.11
C PRO A 410 -5.59 21.05 7.27
N GLY A 411 -4.56 20.33 6.84
CA GLY A 411 -4.49 18.87 6.90
C GLY A 411 -3.88 18.29 5.64
N TYR A 412 -4.09 16.98 5.43
CA TYR A 412 -3.54 16.24 4.31
C TYR A 412 -4.65 15.95 3.30
N ALA A 413 -4.67 16.74 2.23
CA ALA A 413 -5.74 16.68 1.25
C ALA A 413 -5.47 15.66 0.13
N PHE A 414 -6.55 15.07 -0.37
CA PHE A 414 -6.55 14.25 -1.57
C PHE A 414 -7.79 14.55 -2.42
N TRP A 415 -7.64 14.30 -3.71
CA TRP A 415 -8.64 14.61 -4.71
C TRP A 415 -9.11 13.34 -5.43
N VAL A 416 -10.42 13.20 -5.59
CA VAL A 416 -11.08 12.09 -6.27
C VAL A 416 -11.86 12.64 -7.46
N SER A 417 -11.49 12.26 -8.68
CA SER A 417 -12.31 12.54 -9.86
C SER A 417 -13.17 11.34 -10.25
N THR A 418 -14.32 11.63 -10.85
CA THR A 418 -15.26 10.64 -11.40
C THR A 418 -15.37 10.76 -12.91
N HIS A 419 -15.91 9.77 -13.61
CA HIS A 419 -16.23 9.90 -15.04
C HIS A 419 -17.55 10.66 -15.25
N SER A 420 -18.48 10.56 -14.30
CA SER A 420 -19.81 11.17 -14.39
C SER A 420 -19.82 12.68 -14.14
N ARG A 421 -18.91 13.21 -13.31
CA ARG A 421 -18.80 14.64 -12.99
C ARG A 421 -17.49 15.24 -13.48
N THR A 422 -17.56 16.49 -13.93
CA THR A 422 -16.40 17.26 -14.39
C THR A 422 -15.54 17.79 -13.24
N GLN A 423 -16.17 18.16 -12.13
CA GLN A 423 -15.49 18.56 -10.90
C GLN A 423 -15.24 17.33 -10.03
N GLY A 424 -14.03 17.23 -9.47
CA GLY A 424 -13.70 16.18 -8.51
C GLY A 424 -13.98 16.62 -7.08
N PHE A 425 -13.97 15.65 -6.18
CA PHE A 425 -14.21 15.82 -4.76
C PHE A 425 -12.90 15.99 -4.02
N TYR A 426 -12.87 16.93 -3.08
CA TYR A 426 -11.75 17.14 -2.16
C TYR A 426 -12.07 16.57 -0.79
N PHE A 427 -11.09 15.88 -0.22
CA PHE A 427 -11.15 15.32 1.12
C PHE A 427 -9.88 15.70 1.85
N VAL A 428 -9.98 16.03 3.14
CA VAL A 428 -8.84 16.35 3.99
C VAL A 428 -8.84 15.40 5.18
N ALA A 429 -7.73 14.69 5.35
CA ALA A 429 -7.47 13.88 6.54
C ALA A 429 -6.59 14.64 7.54
N GLU A 430 -6.71 14.30 8.82
CA GLU A 430 -5.89 14.89 9.87
C GLU A 430 -4.42 14.45 9.80
N VAL A 431 -4.19 13.19 9.37
CA VAL A 431 -2.86 12.56 9.36
C VAL A 431 -2.49 12.13 7.93
N SER A 432 -1.23 12.39 7.54
CA SER A 432 -0.69 12.06 6.20
C SER A 432 -0.87 10.58 5.85
N GLU A 433 -0.56 9.72 6.81
CA GLU A 433 -0.69 8.27 6.67
C GLU A 433 -2.13 7.82 6.40
N ASP A 434 -3.11 8.55 6.95
CA ASP A 434 -4.53 8.28 6.73
C ASP A 434 -4.97 8.73 5.33
N ALA A 435 -4.53 9.90 4.86
CA ALA A 435 -4.76 10.38 3.50
C ALA A 435 -4.18 9.40 2.46
N GLU A 436 -2.93 8.98 2.65
CA GLU A 436 -2.25 8.00 1.80
C GLU A 436 -2.97 6.64 1.81
N GLY A 437 -3.44 6.20 2.99
CA GLY A 437 -4.26 4.99 3.14
C GLY A 437 -5.60 5.06 2.41
N TRP A 438 -6.27 6.23 2.39
CA TRP A 438 -7.50 6.46 1.61
C TRP A 438 -7.23 6.47 0.11
N ILE A 439 -6.18 7.16 -0.34
CA ILE A 439 -5.77 7.19 -1.74
C ILE A 439 -5.56 5.76 -2.25
N ASP A 440 -4.78 4.97 -1.52
CA ASP A 440 -4.48 3.60 -1.91
C ASP A 440 -5.73 2.72 -1.91
N ALA A 441 -6.57 2.83 -0.87
CA ALA A 441 -7.79 2.04 -0.76
C ALA A 441 -8.76 2.32 -1.92
N LEU A 442 -9.01 3.60 -2.23
CA LEU A 442 -9.90 4.00 -3.32
C LEU A 442 -9.32 3.61 -4.67
N HIS A 443 -8.02 3.80 -4.88
CA HIS A 443 -7.34 3.44 -6.11
C HIS A 443 -7.45 1.93 -6.39
N MET A 444 -7.15 1.10 -5.38
CA MET A 444 -7.20 -0.35 -5.50
C MET A 444 -8.63 -0.89 -5.57
N ALA A 445 -9.55 -0.35 -4.78
CA ALA A 445 -10.95 -0.77 -4.80
C ALA A 445 -11.65 -0.38 -6.12
N SER A 446 -11.34 0.80 -6.67
CA SER A 446 -11.79 1.19 -8.02
C SER A 446 -11.24 0.26 -9.10
N PHE A 447 -9.96 -0.11 -9.01
CA PHE A 447 -9.39 -1.09 -9.92
C PHE A 447 -10.09 -2.45 -9.79
N ALA A 448 -10.32 -2.94 -8.57
CA ALA A 448 -11.07 -4.19 -8.33
C ALA A 448 -12.50 -4.13 -8.89
N ALA A 449 -13.17 -2.97 -8.79
CA ALA A 449 -14.49 -2.75 -9.36
C ALA A 449 -14.50 -2.89 -10.88
N LYS A 450 -13.55 -2.24 -11.55
CA LYS A 450 -13.38 -2.33 -13.02
C LYS A 450 -13.04 -3.76 -13.50
N GLN A 451 -12.43 -4.57 -12.64
CA GLN A 451 -12.16 -5.99 -12.89
C GLN A 451 -13.33 -6.93 -12.51
N GLY A 452 -14.49 -6.40 -12.09
CA GLY A 452 -15.65 -7.20 -11.71
C GLY A 452 -15.48 -7.99 -10.39
N ARG A 453 -14.60 -7.53 -9.50
CA ARG A 453 -14.22 -8.27 -8.27
C ARG A 453 -14.95 -7.82 -7.01
N MET A 454 -15.97 -6.97 -7.13
CA MET A 454 -16.70 -6.42 -5.97
C MET A 454 -17.46 -7.47 -5.16
N GLN A 455 -17.94 -8.54 -5.81
CA GLN A 455 -18.55 -9.66 -5.09
C GLN A 455 -17.55 -10.36 -4.17
N MET A 456 -16.28 -10.48 -4.59
CA MET A 456 -15.22 -11.06 -3.78
C MET A 456 -14.86 -10.15 -2.60
N LEU A 457 -14.82 -8.84 -2.84
CA LEU A 457 -14.65 -7.85 -1.76
C LEU A 457 -15.78 -7.97 -0.72
N GLY A 458 -17.04 -8.01 -1.17
CA GLY A 458 -18.19 -8.17 -0.29
C GLY A 458 -18.15 -9.46 0.53
N LYS A 459 -17.79 -10.60 -0.09
CA LYS A 459 -17.60 -11.88 0.63
C LYS A 459 -16.48 -11.81 1.66
N ALA A 460 -15.36 -11.16 1.33
CA ALA A 460 -14.24 -11.00 2.26
C ALA A 460 -14.63 -10.13 3.47
N LEU A 461 -15.45 -9.10 3.26
CA LEU A 461 -15.94 -8.17 4.28
C LEU A 461 -17.17 -8.66 5.06
N ALA A 462 -17.84 -9.72 4.60
CA ALA A 462 -19.03 -10.24 5.26
C ALA A 462 -18.72 -10.68 6.71
N THR A 463 -19.58 -10.29 7.65
CA THR A 463 -19.56 -10.80 9.02
C THR A 463 -20.21 -12.20 9.05
N ALA A 464 -19.97 -12.99 10.10
CA ALA A 464 -20.50 -14.37 10.20
C ALA A 464 -22.04 -14.46 10.05
N SER A 465 -22.76 -13.38 10.34
CA SER A 465 -24.22 -13.25 10.15
C SER A 465 -24.63 -13.10 8.67
N GLY A 466 -23.73 -12.62 7.80
CA GLY A 466 -23.98 -12.38 6.36
C GLY A 466 -23.64 -13.55 5.45
N GLU A 467 -22.90 -14.56 5.93
CA GLU A 467 -22.57 -15.76 5.14
C GLU A 467 -23.80 -16.65 4.86
N GLN A 468 -24.84 -16.57 5.69
CA GLN A 468 -26.08 -17.35 5.52
C GLN A 468 -26.99 -16.81 4.39
N GLN A 469 -26.88 -15.54 3.99
CA GLN A 469 -27.74 -14.97 2.95
C GLN A 469 -27.26 -15.26 1.51
N TYR A 470 -25.99 -15.58 1.31
CA TYR A 470 -25.42 -15.84 -0.04
C TYR A 470 -25.57 -17.29 -0.52
N HIS A 471 -26.16 -18.19 0.27
CA HIS A 471 -26.40 -19.60 -0.11
C HIS A 471 -27.83 -19.92 -0.57
N SER A 472 -28.67 -18.91 -0.79
CA SER A 472 -30.02 -19.11 -1.36
C SER A 472 -29.91 -19.23 -2.89
N GLN A 473 -29.97 -20.46 -3.40
CA GLN A 473 -29.98 -20.84 -4.81
C GLN A 473 -31.11 -20.15 -5.60
N PRO A 474 -30.94 -19.84 -6.91
CA PRO A 474 -32.08 -19.65 -7.79
C PRO A 474 -32.64 -21.00 -8.25
N ASP A 475 -33.97 -21.06 -8.24
CA ASP A 475 -34.85 -22.19 -8.54
C ASP A 475 -34.50 -22.99 -9.80
N ARG A 476 -34.55 -24.31 -9.65
CA ARG A 476 -34.81 -25.24 -10.75
C ARG A 476 -36.30 -25.22 -11.06
N SER A 477 -36.71 -24.52 -12.11
CA SER A 477 -37.96 -24.85 -12.79
C SER A 477 -37.94 -24.42 -14.25
N SER A 478 -38.40 -25.33 -15.11
CA SER A 478 -38.82 -25.11 -16.50
C SER A 478 -37.75 -25.09 -17.61
N THR A 479 -37.29 -26.28 -18.01
CA THR A 479 -37.18 -26.59 -19.45
C THR A 479 -37.73 -27.99 -19.71
N ALA A 480 -39.01 -28.04 -20.09
CA ALA A 480 -39.64 -29.19 -20.69
C ALA A 480 -40.31 -28.75 -21.98
N LEU A 481 -40.00 -29.48 -23.06
CA LEU A 481 -40.63 -29.50 -24.38
C LEU A 481 -40.56 -28.23 -25.25
N GLU A 482 -39.91 -28.36 -26.41
CA GLU A 482 -40.67 -28.62 -27.63
C GLU A 482 -39.76 -29.18 -28.74
N ALA A 483 -40.23 -30.27 -29.34
CA ALA A 483 -39.71 -30.83 -30.57
C ALA A 483 -40.43 -30.18 -31.76
N LYS A 484 -39.66 -29.75 -32.76
CA LYS A 484 -39.98 -29.90 -34.19
C LYS A 484 -38.77 -29.60 -35.05
#